data_AF-A0A8T5A7N3-F1
#
_entry.id   AF-A0A8T5A7N3-F1
#
_cell.length_a   1.000
_cell.length_b   1.000
_cell.length_c   1.000
_cell.angle_alpha   90.00
_cell.angle_beta   90.00
_cell.angle_gamma   90.00
#
_symmetry.space_group_name_H-M   'P 1'
#
loop_
_entity.id
_entity.type
_entity.pdbx_description
1 polymer ?
#
loop_
_entity_poly.entity_id
_entity_poly.type
_entity_poly.pdbx_seq_one_letter_code
_entity_poly.pdbx_strand_id
1 'polypeptide(L)' 'MPATSAGLLRFFEEESFGIKIKPLVLIILTIIFIIVCILVQFYA' A
#
# COMPACT_ATOMS: atom_id res chain seq x y z
N MET A 1 20.91 -30.70 -18.82
CA MET A 1 19.91 -29.61 -18.80
C MET A 1 20.45 -28.51 -17.89
N PRO A 2 20.63 -27.26 -18.35
CA PRO A 2 21.40 -26.27 -17.59
C PRO A 2 20.57 -25.73 -16.42
N ALA A 3 21.16 -25.76 -15.22
CA ALA A 3 20.61 -25.26 -13.95
C ALA A 3 20.78 -23.74 -13.81
N THR A 4 20.34 -22.97 -14.81
CA THR A 4 20.50 -21.51 -14.85
C THR A 4 19.17 -20.75 -14.69
N SER A 5 18.03 -21.45 -14.70
CA SER A 5 16.69 -20.85 -14.59
C SER A 5 16.11 -20.82 -13.15
N ALA A 6 16.75 -21.47 -12.19
CA ALA A 6 16.27 -21.54 -10.79
C ALA A 6 16.69 -20.32 -9.93
N GLY A 7 17.68 -19.54 -10.37
CA GLY A 7 18.13 -18.33 -9.67
C GLY A 7 17.11 -17.20 -9.74
N LEU A 8 16.59 -16.91 -10.94
CA LEU A 8 15.68 -15.78 -11.16
C LEU A 8 14.34 -15.92 -10.43
N LEU A 9 13.81 -17.12 -10.26
CA LEU A 9 12.55 -17.33 -9.52
C LEU A 9 12.69 -17.08 -8.01
N ARG A 10 13.87 -17.29 -7.42
CA ARG A 10 14.13 -16.95 -6.01
C ARG A 10 14.46 -15.46 -5.82
N PHE A 11 15.01 -14.80 -6.84
CA PHE A 11 15.30 -13.36 -6.78
C PHE A 11 14.07 -12.47 -6.96
N PHE A 12 13.00 -12.96 -7.61
CA PHE A 12 11.75 -12.20 -7.74
C PHE A 12 10.71 -12.50 -6.64
N GLU A 13 10.94 -13.51 -5.79
CA GLU A 13 10.03 -13.87 -4.69
C GLU A 13 10.25 -13.01 -3.43
N GLU A 14 11.40 -12.33 -3.32
CA GLU A 14 11.80 -11.58 -2.13
C GLU A 14 11.46 -10.07 -2.19
N GLU A 15 11.12 -9.48 -3.34
CA GLU A 15 10.92 -8.02 -3.47
C GLU A 15 9.48 -7.54 -3.25
N SER A 16 8.95 -7.81 -2.06
CA SER A 16 7.93 -6.91 -1.48
C SER A 16 8.40 -6.44 -0.10
N PHE A 17 9.58 -5.83 -0.06
CA PHE A 17 10.05 -5.09 1.10
C PHE A 17 9.23 -3.81 1.23
N GLY A 18 8.25 -3.81 2.12
CA GLY A 18 7.43 -2.65 2.40
C GLY A 18 6.28 -2.94 3.35
N ILE A 19 5.75 -1.89 3.97
CA ILE A 19 4.55 -1.99 4.78
C ILE A 19 3.38 -2.25 3.83
N LYS A 20 2.87 -3.49 3.80
CA LYS A 20 1.69 -3.86 3.01
C LYS A 20 0.45 -3.26 3.65
N ILE A 21 0.14 -2.02 3.33
CA ILE A 21 -1.10 -1.36 3.75
C ILE A 21 -2.22 -1.87 2.86
N LYS A 22 -3.28 -2.43 3.48
CA LYS A 22 -4.47 -2.82 2.73
C LYS A 22 -5.08 -1.57 2.07
N PRO A 23 -5.44 -1.59 0.78
CA PRO A 23 -6.01 -0.43 0.08
C PRO A 23 -7.23 0.16 0.81
N LEU A 24 -7.99 -0.69 1.49
CA LEU A 24 -9.14 -0.32 2.30
C LEU A 24 -8.79 0.69 3.42
N VAL A 25 -7.60 0.59 4.02
CA VAL A 25 -7.14 1.51 5.07
C VAL A 25 -6.92 2.92 4.50
N LEU A 26 -6.36 3.04 3.30
CA LEU A 26 -6.16 4.33 2.63
C LEU A 26 -7.49 4.99 2.29
N ILE A 27 -8.48 4.22 1.85
CA ILE A 27 -9.82 4.71 1.52
C ILE A 27 -10.49 5.28 2.77
N ILE A 28 -10.49 4.53 3.87
CA ILE A 28 -11.07 4.99 5.14
C ILE A 28 -10.36 6.26 5.64
N LEU A 29 -9.02 6.28 5.60
CA LEU A 29 -8.24 7.45 6.03
C LEU A 29 -8.61 8.70 5.21
N THR A 30 -8.76 8.54 3.90
CA THR A 30 -9.12 9.63 2.99
C THR A 30 -10.52 10.17 3.30
N ILE A 31 -11.49 9.28 3.52
CA ILE A 31 -12.87 9.66 3.85
C ILE A 31 -12.90 10.45 5.17
N ILE A 32 -12.21 9.96 6.20
CA ILE A 32 -12.11 10.65 7.49
C ILE A 32 -11.49 12.05 7.31
N PHE A 33 -10.42 12.14 6.53
CA PHE A 33 -9.75 13.41 6.27
C PHE A 33 -10.67 14.44 5.60
N ILE A 34 -11.46 14.02 4.61
CA ILE A 34 -12.45 14.87 3.94
C ILE A 34 -13.51 15.37 4.94
N ILE A 35 -14.03 14.49 5.79
CA ILE A 35 -15.03 14.86 6.81
C ILE A 35 -14.44 15.89 7.77
N VAL A 36 -13.20 15.70 8.23
CA VAL A 36 -12.52 16.67 9.11
C VAL A 36 -12.37 18.02 8.43
N CYS A 37 -11.93 18.08 7.17
CA CYS A 37 -11.84 19.33 6.42
C CYS A 37 -13.19 20.06 6.32
N ILE A 38 -14.27 19.32 6.04
CA ILE A 38 -15.61 19.90 5.94
C ILE A 38 -16.07 20.45 7.30
N LEU A 39 -15.86 19.69 8.37
CA LEU A 39 -16.20 20.13 9.72
C LEU A 39 -15.41 21.38 10.10
N VAL A 40 -14.09 21.38 9.88
CA VAL A 40 -13.25 22.56 10.13
C VAL A 40 -13.74 23.76 9.34
N GLN A 41 -14.06 23.61 8.05
CA GLN A 41 -14.58 24.70 7.24
C GLN A 41 -15.94 25.23 7.71
N PHE A 42 -16.77 24.38 8.35
CA PHE A 42 -18.06 24.80 8.88
C PHE A 42 -17.97 25.48 10.25
N TYR A 43 -16.98 25.11 11.06
CA TYR A 43 -16.82 25.63 12.43
C TYR A 43 -15.83 26.81 12.54
N ALA A 44 -14.95 27.00 11.55
CA ALA A 44 -13.99 28.11 11.47
C ALA A 44 -14.52 29.24 10.58
#